data_AF-L9XA98-F1
#
_entry.id   AF-L9XA98-F1
#
_cell.length_a   1.000
_cell.length_b   1.000
_cell.length_c   1.000
_cell.angle_alpha   90.00
_cell.angle_beta   90.00
_cell.angle_gamma   90.00
#
_symmetry.space_group_name_H-M   'P 1'
#
loop_
_entity.id
_entity.type
_entity.pdbx_description
1 polymer ?
#
loop_
_entity_poly.entity_id
_entity_poly.type
_entity_poly.pdbx_seq_one_letter_code
_entity_poly.pdbx_strand_id
1 'polypeptide(L)'
;MTLAQVVLELALVVTTMLVTATLVFVGPRRLVAAVRGYRWRLEACLLPIAALGVVLALRWSTRDVVLRLERRVVGHNITHTLFALEQRLLGETPVVLLQSIQTEALTEFFVFIYIYGYAFLLLFPIVAYFALEEMEELSTLLLAFTANYGIGLVCYMLFIAYGPRNFDPLVFEPLLYDAFPQSRTLTNQVNQNTNVFPSLHTSLSMTVFFLAWLTRDRYPLWVPLSGFLAISVALSTMYLGIHWFLDVVAGTVLALISVYIGVNYTVDGIVSTGRRYLARRFDRIGKPGSE
;
A
#
# COMPACT_ATOMS: atom_id res chain seq x y z
N MET A 1 24.69 2.24 -12.94
CA MET A 1 24.38 1.09 -12.07
C MET A 1 23.44 0.14 -12.81
N THR A 2 23.61 -1.17 -12.67
CA THR A 2 22.71 -2.16 -13.26
C THR A 2 21.45 -2.33 -12.39
N LEU A 3 20.35 -2.83 -12.94
CA LEU A 3 19.11 -3.12 -12.20
C LEU A 3 19.39 -3.99 -10.96
N ALA A 4 20.27 -4.99 -11.10
CA ALA A 4 20.67 -5.88 -10.02
C ALA A 4 21.37 -5.14 -8.87
N GLN A 5 22.19 -4.12 -9.17
CA GLN A 5 22.85 -3.32 -8.14
C GLN A 5 21.84 -2.51 -7.32
N VAL A 6 20.84 -1.90 -7.97
CA VAL A 6 19.82 -1.12 -7.25
C VAL A 6 18.95 -2.02 -6.38
N VAL A 7 18.56 -3.21 -6.88
CA VAL A 7 17.81 -4.18 -6.08
C VAL A 7 18.62 -4.68 -4.89
N LEU A 8 19.92 -4.94 -5.08
CA LEU A 8 20.82 -5.36 -4.01
C LEU A 8 20.98 -4.27 -2.94
N GLU A 9 21.17 -3.02 -3.36
CA GLU A 9 21.25 -1.87 -2.45
C GLU A 9 19.97 -1.69 -1.65
N LEU A 10 18.80 -1.74 -2.32
CA LEU A 10 17.49 -1.73 -1.67
C LEU A 10 17.39 -2.83 -0.62
N ALA A 11 17.70 -4.07 -0.99
CA ALA A 11 17.64 -5.22 -0.09
C ALA A 11 18.57 -5.04 1.11
N LEU A 12 19.81 -4.56 0.90
CA LEU A 12 20.79 -4.33 1.96
C LEU A 12 20.31 -3.26 2.95
N VAL A 13 19.90 -2.10 2.45
CA VAL A 13 19.46 -0.96 3.28
C VAL A 13 18.22 -1.34 4.08
N VAL A 14 17.20 -1.91 3.42
CA VAL A 14 15.95 -2.30 4.08
C VAL A 14 16.20 -3.42 5.10
N THR A 15 17.04 -4.41 4.78
CA THR A 15 17.41 -5.47 5.74
C THR A 15 18.12 -4.89 6.95
N THR A 16 19.04 -3.95 6.75
CA THR A 16 19.75 -3.28 7.85
C THR A 16 18.77 -2.52 8.74
N MET A 17 17.83 -1.77 8.16
CA MET A 17 16.78 -1.08 8.90
C MET A 17 15.90 -2.06 9.68
N LEU A 18 15.48 -3.17 9.06
CA LEU A 18 14.68 -4.21 9.69
C LEU A 18 15.40 -4.88 10.86
N VAL A 19 16.68 -5.22 10.69
CA VAL A 19 17.50 -5.82 11.76
C VAL A 19 17.63 -4.85 12.92
N THR A 20 18.02 -3.60 12.66
CA THR A 20 18.14 -2.57 13.70
C THR A 20 16.82 -2.35 14.43
N ALA A 21 15.72 -2.17 13.71
CA ALA A 21 14.41 -1.97 14.31
C ALA A 21 13.96 -3.22 15.11
N THR A 22 14.21 -4.43 14.61
CA THR A 22 13.86 -5.67 15.33
C THR A 22 14.65 -5.78 16.64
N LEU A 23 15.94 -5.43 16.62
CA LEU A 23 16.77 -5.42 17.84
C LEU A 23 16.28 -4.38 18.86
N VAL A 24 15.85 -3.19 18.40
CA VAL A 24 15.40 -2.09 19.26
C VAL A 24 13.99 -2.33 19.83
N PHE A 25 13.03 -2.72 18.99
CA PHE A 25 11.61 -2.77 19.37
C PHE A 25 11.13 -4.15 19.82
N VAL A 26 11.67 -5.23 19.25
CA VAL A 26 11.21 -6.61 19.52
C VAL A 26 12.13 -7.30 20.52
N GLY A 27 13.43 -7.12 20.37
CA GLY A 27 14.47 -7.74 21.17
C GLY A 27 14.81 -9.18 20.73
N PRO A 28 16.07 -9.61 20.92
CA PRO A 28 16.58 -10.87 20.35
C PRO A 28 15.90 -12.12 20.94
N ARG A 29 15.48 -12.07 22.21
CA ARG A 29 14.84 -13.21 22.88
C ARG A 29 13.48 -13.57 22.27
N ARG A 30 12.64 -12.57 22.00
CA ARG A 30 11.31 -12.77 21.39
C ARG A 30 11.44 -13.28 19.97
N LEU A 31 12.40 -12.75 19.20
CA LEU A 31 12.66 -13.22 17.85
C LEU A 31 13.11 -14.68 17.81
N VAL A 32 14.05 -15.09 18.67
CA VAL A 32 14.49 -16.49 18.73
C VAL A 32 13.35 -17.42 19.12
N ALA A 33 12.50 -17.02 20.08
CA ALA A 33 11.31 -17.78 20.44
C ALA A 33 10.33 -17.95 19.26
N ALA A 34 10.09 -16.86 18.52
CA ALA A 34 9.23 -16.88 17.34
C ALA A 34 9.77 -17.79 16.24
N VAL A 35 11.07 -17.75 15.96
CA VAL A 35 11.73 -18.60 14.96
C VAL A 35 11.68 -20.08 15.37
N ARG A 36 11.85 -20.42 16.65
CA ARG A 36 11.71 -21.80 17.13
C ARG A 36 10.29 -22.35 16.97
N GLY A 37 9.29 -21.48 17.14
CA GLY A 37 7.87 -21.81 17.00
C GLY A 37 7.29 -21.54 15.61
N TYR A 38 8.09 -21.43 14.54
CA TYR A 38 7.60 -20.89 13.26
C TYR A 38 6.45 -21.71 12.64
N ARG A 39 6.42 -23.03 12.81
CA ARG A 39 5.45 -23.91 12.15
C ARG A 39 4.00 -23.58 12.51
N TRP A 40 3.70 -23.55 13.81
CA TRP A 40 2.33 -23.26 14.28
C TRP A 40 1.92 -21.82 13.91
N ARG A 41 2.87 -20.89 13.89
CA ARG A 41 2.64 -19.48 13.53
C ARG A 41 2.27 -19.33 12.06
N LEU A 42 2.99 -20.05 11.18
CA LEU A 42 2.67 -20.11 9.76
C LEU A 42 1.33 -20.78 9.50
N GLU A 43 1.02 -21.88 10.21
CA GLU A 43 -0.28 -22.55 10.12
C GLU A 43 -1.43 -21.62 10.52
N ALA A 44 -1.28 -20.88 11.61
CA ALA A 44 -2.27 -19.90 12.08
C ALA A 44 -2.50 -18.76 11.06
N CYS A 45 -1.45 -18.35 10.33
CA CYS A 45 -1.52 -17.28 9.34
C CYS A 45 -1.73 -17.78 7.90
N LEU A 46 -1.88 -19.09 7.68
CA LEU A 46 -1.86 -19.68 6.33
C LEU A 46 -2.93 -19.08 5.43
N LEU A 47 -4.15 -18.91 5.95
CA LEU A 47 -5.28 -18.36 5.20
C LEU A 47 -5.10 -16.88 4.86
N PRO A 48 -4.77 -15.97 5.80
CA PRO A 48 -4.39 -14.60 5.47
C PRO A 48 -3.24 -14.49 4.47
N ILE A 49 -2.20 -15.32 4.62
CA ILE A 49 -1.06 -15.35 3.69
C ILE A 49 -1.53 -15.78 2.30
N ALA A 50 -2.33 -16.84 2.19
CA ALA A 50 -2.86 -17.32 0.93
C ALA A 50 -3.77 -16.28 0.26
N ALA A 51 -4.63 -15.60 1.03
CA ALA A 51 -5.51 -14.55 0.53
C ALA A 51 -4.71 -13.37 -0.06
N LEU A 52 -3.70 -12.89 0.67
CA LEU A 52 -2.79 -11.85 0.18
C LEU A 52 -2.05 -12.33 -1.07
N GLY A 53 -1.53 -13.56 -1.05
CA GLY A 53 -0.83 -14.18 -2.17
C GLY A 53 -1.68 -14.24 -3.44
N VAL A 54 -2.97 -14.58 -3.32
CA VAL A 54 -3.93 -14.58 -4.44
C VAL A 54 -4.11 -13.18 -5.00
N VAL A 55 -4.30 -12.15 -4.16
CA VAL A 55 -4.46 -10.76 -4.62
C VAL A 55 -3.20 -10.26 -5.34
N LEU A 56 -2.02 -10.57 -4.82
CA LEU A 56 -0.75 -10.21 -5.46
C LEU A 56 -0.51 -10.98 -6.76
N ALA A 57 -0.88 -12.26 -6.82
CA ALA A 57 -0.84 -13.06 -8.05
C ALA A 57 -1.82 -12.54 -9.10
N LEU A 58 -3.02 -12.13 -8.68
CA LEU A 58 -4.00 -11.47 -9.54
C LEU A 58 -3.39 -10.21 -10.14
N ARG A 59 -2.81 -9.30 -9.33
CA ARG A 59 -2.10 -8.10 -9.82
C ARG A 59 -1.04 -8.44 -10.86
N TRP A 60 -0.25 -9.48 -10.63
CA TRP A 60 0.79 -9.90 -11.57
C TRP A 60 0.20 -10.43 -12.89
N SER A 61 -0.84 -11.26 -12.81
CA SER A 61 -1.52 -11.85 -13.98
C SER A 61 -2.34 -10.83 -14.78
N THR A 62 -2.96 -9.85 -14.11
CA THR A 62 -3.81 -8.84 -14.75
C THR A 62 -2.96 -7.75 -15.38
N ARG A 63 -1.67 -7.65 -15.08
CA ARG A 63 -0.77 -6.66 -15.68
C ARG A 63 -0.86 -6.62 -17.21
N ASP A 64 -0.84 -7.79 -17.87
CA ASP A 64 -0.87 -7.86 -19.34
C ASP A 64 -2.29 -7.83 -19.92
N VAL A 65 -3.31 -8.13 -19.12
CA VAL A 65 -4.72 -8.16 -19.52
C VAL A 65 -5.33 -6.77 -19.39
N VAL A 66 -5.06 -6.07 -18.29
CA VAL A 66 -5.44 -4.68 -18.03
C VAL A 66 -4.81 -3.77 -19.09
N LEU A 67 -3.53 -3.96 -19.43
CA LEU A 67 -2.88 -3.26 -20.56
C LEU A 67 -3.61 -3.41 -21.90
N ARG A 68 -4.33 -4.53 -22.12
CA ARG A 68 -5.04 -4.83 -23.36
C ARG A 68 -6.50 -4.40 -23.34
N LEU A 69 -7.18 -4.44 -22.19
CA LEU A 69 -8.57 -3.98 -22.03
C LEU A 69 -8.70 -2.47 -21.72
N GLU A 70 -7.69 -1.83 -21.11
CA GLU A 70 -7.75 -0.45 -20.58
C GLU A 70 -8.18 0.61 -21.59
N ARG A 71 -7.82 0.49 -22.87
CA ARG A 71 -7.79 1.68 -23.75
C ARG A 71 -9.09 2.06 -24.45
N ARG A 72 -10.14 1.23 -24.44
CA ARG A 72 -11.31 1.52 -25.31
C ARG A 72 -12.69 1.44 -24.68
N VAL A 73 -12.87 0.85 -23.48
CA VAL A 73 -14.23 0.49 -23.04
C VAL A 73 -14.58 0.85 -21.58
N VAL A 74 -13.64 0.89 -20.62
CA VAL A 74 -14.00 0.88 -19.17
C VAL A 74 -13.46 2.06 -18.35
N GLY A 75 -12.27 2.58 -18.62
CA GLY A 75 -11.64 3.54 -17.71
C GLY A 75 -12.20 4.95 -17.81
N HIS A 76 -12.81 5.45 -16.74
CA HIS A 76 -13.16 6.86 -16.62
C HIS A 76 -11.89 7.65 -16.30
N ASN A 77 -11.44 8.51 -17.23
CA ASN A 77 -10.32 9.41 -16.95
C ASN A 77 -10.76 10.51 -15.98
N ILE A 78 -10.31 10.43 -14.74
CA ILE A 78 -10.66 11.37 -13.68
C ILE A 78 -9.57 12.42 -13.43
N THR A 79 -8.46 12.40 -14.18
CA THR A 79 -7.30 13.28 -13.95
C THR A 79 -7.69 14.76 -13.92
N HIS A 80 -8.44 15.23 -14.92
CA HIS A 80 -8.92 16.61 -14.97
C HIS A 80 -9.89 16.93 -13.83
N THR A 81 -10.66 15.94 -13.38
CA THR A 81 -11.61 16.12 -12.28
C THR A 81 -10.87 16.29 -10.96
N LEU A 82 -9.81 15.50 -10.72
CA LEU A 82 -8.95 15.63 -9.54
C LEU A 82 -8.31 17.02 -9.50
N PHE A 83 -7.66 17.44 -10.59
CA PHE A 83 -7.02 18.74 -10.69
C PHE A 83 -8.01 19.92 -10.50
N ALA A 84 -9.16 19.89 -11.17
CA ALA A 84 -10.16 20.94 -11.06
C ALA A 84 -10.77 21.01 -9.65
N LEU A 85 -10.98 19.86 -9.01
CA LEU A 85 -11.51 19.78 -7.66
C LEU A 85 -10.51 20.32 -6.63
N GLU A 86 -9.22 20.01 -6.77
CA GLU A 86 -8.17 20.58 -5.91
C GLU A 86 -8.13 22.10 -6.00
N GLN A 87 -8.07 22.66 -7.22
CA GLN A 87 -8.08 24.10 -7.41
C GLN A 87 -9.34 24.75 -6.82
N ARG A 88 -10.51 24.12 -6.99
CA ARG A 88 -11.78 24.63 -6.45
C ARG A 88 -11.82 24.61 -4.92
N LEU A 89 -11.29 23.55 -4.29
CA LEU A 89 -11.36 23.37 -2.85
C LEU A 89 -10.28 24.13 -2.09
N LEU A 90 -9.07 24.19 -2.64
CA LEU A 90 -7.88 24.67 -1.94
C LEU A 90 -7.34 25.99 -2.53
N GLY A 91 -7.89 26.47 -3.64
CA GLY A 91 -7.43 27.69 -4.33
C GLY A 91 -6.12 27.50 -5.10
N GLU A 92 -5.28 26.54 -4.69
CA GLU A 92 -4.05 26.13 -5.35
C GLU A 92 -3.91 24.60 -5.33
N THR A 93 -2.96 24.07 -6.10
CA THR A 93 -2.63 22.63 -6.09
C THR A 93 -1.55 22.37 -5.04
N PRO A 94 -1.79 21.55 -3.99
CA PRO A 94 -0.82 21.30 -2.92
C PRO A 94 0.55 20.81 -3.39
N VAL A 95 0.59 20.11 -4.53
CA VAL A 95 1.82 19.68 -5.18
C VAL A 95 2.72 20.87 -5.54
N VAL A 96 2.15 21.98 -6.05
CA VAL A 96 2.91 23.19 -6.39
C VAL A 96 3.57 23.79 -5.15
N LEU A 97 2.83 23.87 -4.04
CA LEU A 97 3.37 24.38 -2.78
C LEU A 97 4.51 23.50 -2.27
N LEU A 98 4.34 22.17 -2.31
CA LEU A 98 5.40 21.22 -1.90
C LEU A 98 6.64 21.31 -2.79
N GLN A 99 6.48 21.49 -4.10
CA GLN A 99 7.61 21.66 -5.01
C GLN A 99 8.27 23.04 -4.89
N SER A 100 7.56 24.08 -4.45
CA SER A 100 8.15 25.42 -4.27
C SER A 100 9.22 25.50 -3.17
N ILE A 101 9.19 24.58 -2.20
CA ILE A 101 10.17 24.52 -1.10
C ILE A 101 11.33 23.56 -1.40
N GLN A 102 11.45 23.14 -2.66
CA GLN A 102 12.42 22.11 -3.02
C GLN A 102 13.86 22.54 -2.80
N THR A 103 14.65 21.62 -2.25
CA THR A 103 16.11 21.72 -2.12
C THR A 103 16.71 20.34 -2.39
N GLU A 104 17.99 20.28 -2.73
CA GLU A 104 18.69 19.01 -2.97
C GLU A 104 18.53 18.04 -1.78
N ALA A 105 18.81 18.51 -0.57
CA ALA A 105 18.68 17.70 0.65
C ALA A 105 17.23 17.23 0.93
N LEU A 106 16.23 18.08 0.69
CA LEU A 106 14.83 17.71 0.89
C LEU A 106 14.37 16.67 -0.14
N THR A 107 14.82 16.83 -1.39
CA THR A 107 14.53 15.88 -2.47
C THR A 107 15.18 14.52 -2.18
N GLU A 108 16.45 14.48 -1.76
CA GLU A 108 17.11 13.25 -1.34
C GLU A 108 16.37 12.56 -0.19
N PHE A 109 15.95 13.31 0.82
CA PHE A 109 15.15 12.79 1.92
C PHE A 109 13.84 12.16 1.42
N PHE A 110 13.07 12.85 0.58
CA PHE A 110 11.80 12.30 0.09
C PHE A 110 11.97 11.12 -0.86
N VAL A 111 13.03 11.09 -1.68
CA VAL A 111 13.38 9.90 -2.47
C VAL A 111 13.71 8.73 -1.54
N PHE A 112 14.51 8.97 -0.49
CA PHE A 112 14.85 7.94 0.48
C PHE A 112 13.60 7.38 1.17
N ILE A 113 12.71 8.26 1.63
CA ILE A 113 11.43 7.88 2.25
C ILE A 113 10.56 7.09 1.28
N TYR A 114 10.43 7.56 0.03
CA TYR A 114 9.58 6.93 -0.98
C TYR A 114 10.04 5.51 -1.33
N ILE A 115 11.36 5.27 -1.38
CA ILE A 115 11.92 3.97 -1.75
C ILE A 115 12.14 3.08 -0.52
N TYR A 116 13.04 3.51 0.38
CA TYR A 116 13.51 2.69 1.51
C TYR A 116 12.57 2.79 2.70
N GLY A 117 12.13 4.00 3.04
CA GLY A 117 11.22 4.24 4.16
C GLY A 117 9.90 3.50 4.00
N TYR A 118 9.32 3.55 2.80
CA TYR A 118 8.11 2.82 2.44
C TYR A 118 8.30 1.29 2.55
N ALA A 119 9.34 0.73 1.93
CA ALA A 119 9.60 -0.70 1.98
C ALA A 119 9.79 -1.20 3.43
N PHE A 120 10.59 -0.47 4.22
CA PHE A 120 10.77 -0.75 5.64
C PHE A 120 9.45 -0.70 6.42
N LEU A 121 8.65 0.36 6.22
CA LEU A 121 7.37 0.57 6.92
C LEU A 121 6.39 -0.58 6.70
N LEU A 122 6.35 -1.16 5.49
CA LEU A 122 5.47 -2.30 5.19
C LEU A 122 5.97 -3.63 5.76
N LEU A 123 7.29 -3.84 5.79
CA LEU A 123 7.88 -5.11 6.17
C LEU A 123 8.06 -5.26 7.68
N PHE A 124 8.43 -4.18 8.37
CA PHE A 124 8.67 -4.21 9.81
C PHE A 124 7.49 -4.76 10.64
N PRO A 125 6.22 -4.32 10.45
CA PRO A 125 5.10 -4.82 11.26
C PRO A 125 4.84 -6.32 11.03
N ILE A 126 5.20 -6.89 9.87
CA ILE A 126 5.12 -8.34 9.64
C ILE A 126 6.10 -9.05 10.60
N VAL A 127 7.34 -8.57 10.70
CA VAL A 127 8.35 -9.15 11.60
C VAL A 127 7.95 -8.94 13.06
N ALA A 128 7.50 -7.73 13.41
CA ALA A 128 7.12 -7.39 14.78
C ALA A 128 5.93 -8.23 15.25
N TYR A 129 4.84 -8.30 14.49
CA TYR A 129 3.67 -9.08 14.87
C TYR A 129 3.92 -10.59 14.79
N PHE A 130 4.76 -11.06 13.86
CA PHE A 130 5.21 -12.45 13.86
C PHE A 130 6.01 -12.81 15.12
N ALA A 131 6.56 -11.83 15.85
CA ALA A 131 7.28 -12.07 17.10
C ALA A 131 6.39 -12.00 18.36
N LEU A 132 5.10 -11.67 18.23
CA LEU A 132 4.15 -11.67 19.35
C LEU A 132 3.75 -13.10 19.75
N GLU A 133 3.16 -13.30 20.92
CA GLU A 133 2.74 -14.65 21.36
C GLU A 133 1.50 -15.14 20.62
N GLU A 134 0.64 -14.21 20.20
CA GLU A 134 -0.63 -14.45 19.51
C GLU A 134 -0.53 -13.93 18.07
N MET A 135 -1.23 -14.60 17.15
CA MET A 135 -1.17 -14.32 15.70
C MET A 135 -2.32 -13.42 15.22
N GLU A 136 -3.11 -12.87 16.14
CA GLU A 136 -4.28 -12.05 15.82
C GLU A 136 -3.87 -10.73 15.14
N GLU A 137 -2.86 -10.05 15.68
CA GLU A 137 -2.35 -8.79 15.13
C GLU A 137 -1.72 -9.00 13.74
N LEU A 138 -0.99 -10.11 13.54
CA LEU A 138 -0.44 -10.45 12.23
C LEU A 138 -1.53 -10.81 11.22
N SER A 139 -2.53 -11.59 11.63
CA SER A 139 -3.67 -11.94 10.77
C SER A 139 -4.48 -10.71 10.36
N THR A 140 -4.70 -9.80 11.31
CA THR A 140 -5.33 -8.49 11.10
C THR A 140 -4.56 -7.66 10.08
N LEU A 141 -3.24 -7.56 10.22
CA LEU A 141 -2.36 -6.85 9.29
C LEU A 141 -2.46 -7.42 7.87
N LEU A 142 -2.34 -8.75 7.74
CA LEU A 142 -2.38 -9.43 6.44
C LEU A 142 -3.74 -9.28 5.77
N LEU A 143 -4.84 -9.37 6.53
CA LEU A 143 -6.18 -9.15 6.01
C LEU A 143 -6.40 -7.68 5.59
N ALA A 144 -5.93 -6.72 6.39
CA ALA A 144 -5.99 -5.30 6.04
C ALA A 144 -5.20 -5.04 4.74
N PHE A 145 -3.98 -5.58 4.59
CA PHE A 145 -3.21 -5.48 3.35
C PHE A 145 -3.94 -6.12 2.16
N THR A 146 -4.56 -7.29 2.38
CA THR A 146 -5.35 -7.98 1.34
C THR A 146 -6.53 -7.12 0.88
N ALA A 147 -7.29 -6.55 1.81
CA ALA A 147 -8.40 -5.66 1.51
C ALA A 147 -7.94 -4.40 0.78
N ASN A 148 -6.84 -3.81 1.24
CA ASN A 148 -6.25 -2.60 0.67
C ASN A 148 -5.86 -2.80 -0.80
N TYR A 149 -5.05 -3.84 -1.07
CA TYR A 149 -4.67 -4.19 -2.44
C TYR A 149 -5.88 -4.60 -3.29
N GLY A 150 -6.79 -5.41 -2.75
CA GLY A 150 -7.97 -5.89 -3.48
C GLY A 150 -8.86 -4.75 -3.95
N ILE A 151 -9.23 -3.84 -3.03
CA ILE A 151 -10.06 -2.67 -3.34
C ILE A 151 -9.29 -1.70 -4.24
N GLY A 152 -7.99 -1.45 -3.96
CA GLY A 152 -7.16 -0.58 -4.78
C GLY A 152 -7.04 -1.05 -6.22
N LEU A 153 -6.88 -2.36 -6.46
CA LEU A 153 -6.86 -2.93 -7.81
C LEU A 153 -8.20 -2.75 -8.52
N VAL A 154 -9.32 -2.87 -7.81
CA VAL A 154 -10.65 -2.58 -8.39
C VAL A 154 -10.74 -1.10 -8.78
N CYS A 155 -10.30 -0.18 -7.93
CA CYS A 155 -10.26 1.23 -8.27
C CYS A 155 -9.39 1.52 -9.50
N TYR A 156 -8.20 0.92 -9.60
CA TYR A 156 -7.32 1.07 -10.76
C TYR A 156 -7.91 0.50 -12.06
N MET A 157 -8.80 -0.49 -11.97
CA MET A 157 -9.53 -0.98 -13.15
C MET A 157 -10.66 -0.02 -13.57
N LEU A 158 -11.25 0.72 -12.63
CA LEU A 158 -12.40 1.59 -12.89
C LEU A 158 -11.99 3.03 -13.27
N PHE A 159 -10.90 3.52 -12.67
CA PHE A 159 -10.46 4.91 -12.80
C PHE A 159 -9.08 4.98 -13.44
N ILE A 160 -8.96 5.80 -14.47
CA ILE A 160 -7.68 6.17 -15.07
C ILE A 160 -7.30 7.55 -14.52
N ALA A 161 -6.14 7.65 -13.89
CA ALA A 161 -5.63 8.92 -13.36
C ALA A 161 -4.13 9.05 -13.63
N TYR A 162 -3.69 10.16 -14.19
CA TYR A 162 -2.28 10.47 -14.35
C TYR A 162 -1.81 11.36 -13.20
N GLY A 163 -0.63 11.06 -12.66
CA GLY A 163 0.00 11.90 -11.64
C GLY A 163 0.41 13.28 -12.17
N PRO A 164 0.64 14.27 -11.30
CA PRO A 164 0.96 15.65 -11.68
C PRO A 164 2.04 15.77 -12.76
N ARG A 165 3.17 15.07 -12.59
CA ARG A 165 4.30 15.08 -13.55
C ARG A 165 3.97 14.53 -14.94
N ASN A 166 2.93 13.69 -15.06
CA ASN A 166 2.47 13.13 -16.33
C ASN A 166 1.31 13.93 -16.94
N PHE A 167 0.66 14.79 -16.14
CA PHE A 167 -0.46 15.62 -16.56
C PHE A 167 0.02 16.91 -17.23
N ASP A 168 0.93 17.64 -16.57
CA ASP A 168 1.57 18.82 -17.15
C ASP A 168 3.05 18.91 -16.73
N PRO A 169 3.96 18.35 -17.54
CA PRO A 169 5.40 18.36 -17.26
C PRO A 169 6.04 19.75 -17.30
N LEU A 170 5.36 20.78 -17.81
CA LEU A 170 5.86 22.17 -17.78
C LEU A 170 5.59 22.84 -16.42
N VAL A 171 4.65 22.30 -15.65
CA VAL A 171 4.23 22.83 -14.35
C VAL A 171 4.72 21.95 -13.20
N PHE A 172 4.83 20.64 -13.40
CA PHE A 172 5.18 19.67 -12.35
C PHE A 172 6.49 18.95 -12.66
N GLU A 173 7.48 19.13 -11.79
CA GLU A 173 8.82 18.57 -11.99
C GLU A 173 8.87 17.07 -11.64
N PRO A 174 9.54 16.24 -12.45
CA PRO A 174 9.68 14.80 -12.22
C PRO A 174 10.81 14.47 -11.23
N LEU A 175 10.82 15.09 -10.04
CA LEU A 175 11.93 15.12 -9.10
C LEU A 175 12.53 13.75 -8.73
N LEU A 176 11.71 12.69 -8.66
CA LEU A 176 12.19 11.33 -8.43
C LEU A 176 13.20 10.88 -9.48
N TYR A 177 12.97 11.27 -10.74
CA TYR A 177 13.81 10.88 -11.86
C TYR A 177 15.04 11.77 -12.05
N ASP A 178 14.99 12.99 -11.54
CA ASP A 178 16.13 13.89 -11.60
C ASP A 178 17.14 13.50 -10.51
N ALA A 179 16.65 13.21 -9.29
CA ALA A 179 17.49 12.75 -8.19
C ALA A 179 17.89 11.26 -8.28
N PHE A 180 17.03 10.41 -8.85
CA PHE A 180 17.34 8.99 -9.02
C PHE A 180 16.95 8.48 -10.41
N PRO A 181 17.72 8.83 -11.47
CA PRO A 181 17.38 8.49 -12.86
C PRO A 181 17.18 6.98 -13.10
N GLN A 182 17.86 6.17 -12.31
CA GLN A 182 17.79 4.70 -12.35
C GLN A 182 16.42 4.16 -11.93
N SER A 183 15.63 4.93 -11.16
CA SER A 183 14.24 4.59 -10.87
C SER A 183 13.37 4.64 -12.13
N ARG A 184 13.72 5.35 -13.21
CA ARG A 184 12.90 5.31 -14.45
C ARG A 184 12.74 3.89 -14.95
N THR A 185 13.83 3.13 -15.02
CA THR A 185 13.82 1.73 -15.45
C THR A 185 13.07 0.81 -14.48
N LEU A 186 13.25 0.98 -13.16
CA LEU A 186 12.54 0.19 -12.13
C LEU A 186 11.05 0.51 -12.08
N THR A 187 10.71 1.79 -11.99
CA THR A 187 9.34 2.27 -11.85
C THR A 187 8.54 1.98 -13.11
N ASN A 188 9.09 2.15 -14.32
CA ASN A 188 8.39 1.79 -15.56
C ASN A 188 8.17 0.27 -15.70
N GLN A 189 9.01 -0.55 -15.05
CA GLN A 189 8.84 -2.00 -15.00
C GLN A 189 7.90 -2.49 -13.91
N VAL A 190 7.49 -1.65 -12.94
CA VAL A 190 6.70 -2.09 -11.78
C VAL A 190 5.38 -1.32 -11.61
N ASN A 191 5.34 -0.06 -12.05
CA ASN A 191 4.21 0.85 -11.96
C ASN A 191 3.76 1.33 -13.34
N GLN A 192 2.44 1.45 -13.50
CA GLN A 192 1.85 2.11 -14.66
C GLN A 192 1.59 3.57 -14.31
N ASN A 193 1.80 4.46 -15.28
CA ASN A 193 1.62 5.89 -15.12
C ASN A 193 0.15 6.32 -14.89
N THR A 194 -0.80 5.38 -15.01
CA THR A 194 -2.26 5.56 -14.91
C THR A 194 -2.87 5.11 -13.57
N ASN A 195 -2.10 4.40 -12.74
CA ASN A 195 -2.59 3.79 -11.49
C ASN A 195 -2.33 4.69 -10.28
N VAL A 196 -2.90 5.90 -10.32
CA VAL A 196 -2.60 6.95 -9.35
C VAL A 196 -3.72 7.13 -8.32
N PHE A 197 -4.98 6.86 -8.69
CA PHE A 197 -6.13 7.01 -7.78
C PHE A 197 -6.73 5.66 -7.34
N PRO A 198 -6.87 5.38 -6.03
CA PRO A 198 -6.29 6.11 -4.89
C PRO A 198 -4.79 5.81 -4.73
N SER A 199 -4.08 6.60 -3.91
CA SER A 199 -2.67 6.35 -3.61
C SER A 199 -2.51 5.11 -2.73
N LEU A 200 -2.04 3.99 -3.30
CA LEU A 200 -1.71 2.77 -2.55
C LEU A 200 -0.49 2.95 -1.64
N HIS A 201 0.48 3.79 -2.01
CA HIS A 201 1.62 4.09 -1.14
C HIS A 201 1.14 4.75 0.15
N THR A 202 0.26 5.75 0.04
CA THR A 202 -0.38 6.37 1.21
C THR A 202 -1.24 5.36 1.94
N SER A 203 -2.07 4.60 1.22
CA SER A 203 -3.05 3.72 1.85
C SER A 203 -2.41 2.63 2.70
N LEU A 204 -1.39 1.95 2.17
CA LEU A 204 -0.69 0.90 2.91
C LEU A 204 0.12 1.48 4.08
N SER A 205 0.76 2.63 3.88
CA SER A 205 1.52 3.30 4.95
C SER A 205 0.63 3.75 6.10
N MET A 206 -0.51 4.37 5.79
CA MET A 206 -1.50 4.77 6.79
C MET A 206 -2.16 3.56 7.46
N THR A 207 -2.35 2.44 6.73
CA THR A 207 -2.82 1.17 7.32
C THR A 207 -1.87 0.70 8.41
N VAL A 208 -0.55 0.73 8.14
CA VAL A 208 0.46 0.36 9.14
C VAL A 208 0.41 1.30 10.35
N PHE A 209 0.33 2.61 10.13
CA PHE A 209 0.27 3.56 11.24
C PHE A 209 -0.99 3.38 12.11
N PHE A 210 -2.16 3.21 11.50
CA PHE A 210 -3.40 2.99 12.24
C PHE A 210 -3.39 1.68 13.02
N LEU A 211 -2.85 0.59 12.45
CA LEU A 211 -2.67 -0.66 13.19
C LEU A 211 -1.65 -0.51 14.32
N ALA A 212 -0.54 0.19 14.08
CA ALA A 212 0.43 0.50 15.13
C ALA A 212 -0.25 1.23 16.30
N TRP A 213 -1.10 2.22 16.02
CA TRP A 213 -1.88 2.94 17.03
C TRP A 213 -2.86 2.05 17.81
N LEU A 214 -3.54 1.11 17.12
CA LEU A 214 -4.43 0.14 17.76
C LEU A 214 -3.66 -0.87 18.62
N THR A 215 -2.46 -1.27 18.20
CA THR A 215 -1.58 -2.22 18.91
C THR A 215 -0.54 -1.51 19.81
N ARG A 216 -0.77 -0.26 20.18
CA ARG A 216 0.23 0.60 20.87
C ARG A 216 0.74 0.02 22.18
N ASP A 217 -0.07 -0.78 22.87
CA ASP A 217 0.32 -1.43 24.13
C ASP A 217 1.37 -2.54 23.92
N ARG A 218 1.46 -3.10 22.71
CA ARG A 218 2.44 -4.13 22.34
C ARG A 218 3.79 -3.53 21.94
N TYR A 219 3.77 -2.43 21.18
CA TYR A 219 4.96 -1.74 20.66
C TYR A 219 4.80 -0.21 20.71
N PRO A 220 4.88 0.42 21.90
CA PRO A 220 4.54 1.85 22.05
C PRO A 220 5.49 2.78 21.28
N LEU A 221 6.78 2.44 21.22
CA LEU A 221 7.77 3.23 20.49
C LEU A 221 7.64 3.11 18.96
N TRP A 222 6.91 2.10 18.46
CA TRP A 222 6.65 1.95 17.03
C TRP A 222 5.61 2.96 16.53
N VAL A 223 4.69 3.42 17.38
CA VAL A 223 3.64 4.37 17.02
C VAL A 223 4.18 5.69 16.47
N PRO A 224 5.07 6.44 17.18
CA PRO A 224 5.59 7.70 16.65
C PRO A 224 6.44 7.50 15.38
N LEU A 225 7.22 6.41 15.31
CA LEU A 225 8.06 6.13 14.13
C LEU A 225 7.21 5.79 12.90
N SER A 226 6.22 4.91 13.05
CA SER A 226 5.30 4.55 11.97
C SER A 226 4.45 5.74 11.51
N GLY A 227 3.99 6.58 12.45
CA GLY A 227 3.26 7.81 12.11
C GLY A 227 4.12 8.79 11.32
N PHE A 228 5.35 9.04 11.76
CA PHE A 228 6.30 9.88 11.02
C PHE A 228 6.54 9.33 9.61
N LEU A 229 6.89 8.05 9.48
CA LEU A 229 7.15 7.43 8.18
C LEU A 229 5.91 7.45 7.28
N ALA A 230 4.72 7.15 7.80
CA ALA A 230 3.50 7.12 7.01
C ALA A 230 3.13 8.50 6.45
N ILE A 231 3.26 9.55 7.27
CA ILE A 231 3.06 10.94 6.84
C ILE A 231 4.14 11.34 5.84
N SER A 232 5.41 11.01 6.09
CA SER A 232 6.50 11.32 5.15
C SER A 232 6.33 10.60 3.81
N VAL A 233 5.84 9.36 3.79
CA VAL A 233 5.53 8.65 2.53
C VAL A 233 4.36 9.32 1.80
N ALA A 234 3.31 9.71 2.51
CA ALA A 234 2.19 10.45 1.90
C ALA A 234 2.68 11.76 1.26
N LEU A 235 3.50 12.54 1.98
CA LEU A 235 4.09 13.78 1.47
C LEU A 235 5.06 13.53 0.32
N SER A 236 5.89 12.48 0.38
CA SER A 236 6.86 12.18 -0.69
C SER A 236 6.15 11.88 -2.01
N THR A 237 5.00 11.20 -1.97
CA THR A 237 4.24 10.91 -3.18
C THR A 237 3.76 12.16 -3.92
N MET A 238 3.39 13.21 -3.18
CA MET A 238 3.00 14.50 -3.76
C MET A 238 4.23 15.33 -4.15
N TYR A 239 5.21 15.44 -3.27
CA TYR A 239 6.45 16.20 -3.50
C TYR A 239 7.16 15.74 -4.77
N LEU A 240 7.26 14.43 -4.98
CA LEU A 240 7.90 13.82 -6.16
C LEU A 240 7.02 13.86 -7.43
N GLY A 241 5.86 14.53 -7.38
CA GLY A 241 4.95 14.72 -8.50
C GLY A 241 4.22 13.44 -8.95
N ILE A 242 4.08 12.46 -8.07
CA ILE A 242 3.53 11.13 -8.41
C ILE A 242 2.02 11.10 -8.20
N HIS A 243 1.53 11.66 -7.08
CA HIS A 243 0.12 11.65 -6.70
C HIS A 243 -0.40 13.08 -6.45
N TRP A 244 -1.68 13.28 -6.75
CA TRP A 244 -2.45 14.45 -6.34
C TRP A 244 -2.82 14.36 -4.85
N PHE A 245 -3.17 15.47 -4.22
CA PHE A 245 -3.61 15.50 -2.83
C PHE A 245 -4.88 14.67 -2.60
N LEU A 246 -5.84 14.71 -3.53
CA LEU A 246 -7.06 13.91 -3.45
C LEU A 246 -6.78 12.41 -3.55
N ASP A 247 -5.73 11.99 -4.27
CA ASP A 247 -5.31 10.58 -4.30
C ASP A 247 -4.81 10.14 -2.92
N VAL A 248 -4.09 11.02 -2.21
CA VAL A 248 -3.59 10.81 -0.86
C VAL A 248 -4.73 10.75 0.15
N VAL A 249 -5.72 11.65 0.05
CA VAL A 249 -6.92 11.63 0.89
C VAL A 249 -7.71 10.34 0.66
N ALA A 250 -7.97 9.97 -0.59
CA ALA A 250 -8.66 8.73 -0.93
C ALA A 250 -7.88 7.49 -0.48
N GLY A 251 -6.55 7.52 -0.58
CA GLY A 251 -5.67 6.48 -0.04
C GLY A 251 -5.79 6.34 1.48
N THR A 252 -5.84 7.45 2.20
CA THR A 252 -6.05 7.45 3.66
C THR A 252 -7.42 6.90 4.05
N VAL A 253 -8.47 7.25 3.31
CA VAL A 253 -9.82 6.68 3.51
C VAL A 253 -9.81 5.17 3.25
N LEU A 254 -9.16 4.73 2.16
CA LEU A 254 -8.99 3.30 1.87
C LEU A 254 -8.23 2.58 3.00
N ALA A 255 -7.26 3.24 3.63
CA ALA A 255 -6.55 2.68 4.78
C ALA A 255 -7.50 2.44 5.97
N LEU A 256 -8.33 3.43 6.32
CA LEU A 256 -9.33 3.29 7.38
C LEU A 256 -10.30 2.14 7.11
N ILE A 257 -10.80 2.03 5.87
CA ILE A 257 -11.68 0.94 5.45
C ILE A 257 -10.96 -0.41 5.58
N SER A 258 -9.71 -0.49 5.14
CA SER A 258 -8.91 -1.72 5.18
C SER A 258 -8.61 -2.17 6.61
N VAL A 259 -8.29 -1.22 7.49
CA VAL A 259 -8.10 -1.48 8.92
C VAL A 259 -9.40 -1.93 9.56
N TYR A 260 -10.53 -1.27 9.26
CA TYR A 260 -11.84 -1.70 9.72
C TYR A 260 -12.14 -3.14 9.30
N ILE A 261 -11.86 -3.51 8.04
CA ILE A 261 -12.02 -4.89 7.57
C ILE A 261 -11.09 -5.85 8.33
N GLY A 262 -9.82 -5.50 8.49
CA GLY A 262 -8.84 -6.32 9.18
C GLY A 262 -9.21 -6.61 10.64
N VAL A 263 -9.75 -5.62 11.35
CA VAL A 263 -10.10 -5.72 12.78
C VAL A 263 -11.43 -6.43 13.00
N ASN A 264 -12.41 -6.27 12.11
CA ASN A 264 -13.78 -6.75 12.36
C ASN A 264 -14.12 -8.07 11.67
N TYR A 265 -13.25 -8.57 10.78
CA TYR A 265 -13.50 -9.78 10.01
C TYR A 265 -12.31 -10.72 10.05
N THR A 266 -12.58 -11.99 9.77
CA THR A 266 -11.56 -13.01 9.52
C THR A 266 -11.72 -13.55 8.10
N VAL A 267 -10.65 -14.10 7.54
CA VAL A 267 -10.70 -14.73 6.21
C VAL A 267 -11.76 -15.84 6.19
N ASP A 268 -11.79 -16.70 7.21
CA ASP A 268 -12.79 -17.76 7.36
C ASP A 268 -14.22 -17.22 7.48
N GLY A 269 -14.40 -16.13 8.22
CA GLY A 269 -15.70 -15.44 8.35
C GLY A 269 -16.22 -14.93 7.01
N ILE A 270 -15.33 -14.32 6.21
CA ILE A 270 -15.67 -13.81 4.88
C ILE A 270 -16.00 -14.97 3.92
N VAL A 271 -15.16 -16.00 3.86
CA VAL A 271 -15.35 -17.16 2.97
C VAL A 271 -16.62 -17.92 3.31
N SER A 272 -16.87 -18.18 4.60
CA SER A 272 -18.08 -18.89 5.05
C SER A 272 -19.36 -18.10 4.74
N THR A 273 -19.33 -16.78 4.90
CA THR A 273 -20.45 -15.90 4.57
C THR A 273 -20.73 -15.89 3.06
N GLY A 274 -19.69 -15.80 2.23
CA GLY A 274 -19.81 -15.92 0.77
C GLY A 274 -20.40 -17.26 0.34
N ARG A 275 -19.92 -18.38 0.91
CA ARG A 275 -20.46 -19.72 0.65
C ARG A 275 -21.94 -19.83 1.01
N ARG A 276 -22.35 -19.34 2.19
CA ARG A 276 -23.76 -19.33 2.62
C ARG A 276 -24.65 -18.48 1.71
N TYR A 277 -24.17 -17.32 1.27
CA TYR A 277 -24.89 -16.45 0.35
C TYR A 277 -25.11 -17.14 -1.00
N LEU A 278 -24.07 -17.74 -1.57
CA LEU A 278 -24.16 -18.47 -2.84
C LEU A 278 -25.10 -19.67 -2.73
N ALA A 279 -24.98 -20.48 -1.67
CA ALA A 279 -25.89 -21.60 -1.43
C ALA A 279 -27.36 -21.16 -1.40
N ARG A 280 -27.70 -20.10 -0.64
CA ARG A 280 -29.06 -19.53 -0.61
C ARG A 280 -29.55 -19.02 -1.96
N ARG A 281 -28.64 -18.47 -2.78
CA ARG A 281 -28.99 -17.97 -4.12
C ARG A 281 -29.25 -19.14 -5.08
N PHE A 282 -28.45 -20.19 -5.03
CA PHE A 282 -28.68 -21.42 -5.82
C PHE A 282 -29.97 -22.12 -5.41
N ASP A 283 -30.28 -22.20 -4.12
CA ASP A 283 -31.56 -22.77 -3.63
C ASP A 283 -32.79 -21.98 -4.11
N ARG A 284 -32.67 -20.65 -4.25
CA ARG A 284 -33.74 -19.80 -4.82
C ARG A 284 -33.92 -19.99 -6.33
N ILE A 285 -32.83 -20.25 -7.07
CA ILE A 285 -32.89 -20.46 -8.53
C ILE A 285 -33.36 -21.89 -8.85
N GLY A 286 -33.04 -22.87 -7.99
CA GLY A 286 -33.43 -24.27 -8.13
C GLY A 286 -34.89 -24.58 -7.78
N LYS A 287 -35.65 -23.61 -7.27
CA LYS A 287 -37.10 -23.70 -7.06
C LYS A 287 -37.83 -22.81 -8.07
N PRO A 288 -38.06 -23.26 -9.32
CA PRO A 288 -39.03 -22.60 -10.19
C PRO A 288 -40.41 -22.70 -9.52
N GLY A 289 -41.17 -21.61 -9.57
CA GLY A 289 -42.41 -21.42 -8.81
C GLY A 289 -43.37 -22.60 -8.92
N SER A 290 -43.73 -23.15 -7.76
CA SER A 290 -45.01 -23.82 -7.56
C SER A 290 -46.04 -22.73 -7.26
N GLU A 291 -46.49 -22.05 -8.31
CA GLU A 291 -47.78 -21.33 -8.32
C GLU A 291 -48.62 -21.91 -9.46
#